data_AF-A0A9E6WES5-F1
#
_entry.id   AF-A0A9E6WES5-F1
#
_cell.length_a   1.000
_cell.length_b   1.000
_cell.length_c   1.000
_cell.angle_alpha   90.00
_cell.angle_beta   90.00
_cell.angle_gamma   90.00
#
_symmetry.space_group_name_H-M   'P 1'
#
loop_
_entity.id
_entity.type
_entity.pdbx_description
1 polymer ?
#
loop_
_entity_poly.entity_id
_entity_poly.type
_entity_poly.pdbx_seq_one_letter_code
_entity_poly.pdbx_strand_id
1 'polypeptide(L)'
;MRAGRLIAALLLGLWTGAALADPAVLAAVNALRAEAGRPALAYSERLAAIADGHARDMGARSFFSHRGSDGSDLGQRARRGGYRYCFIAENIARGQPDLRAVVGAWAGSPGHRRNML
;
A
#
# COMPACT_ATOMS: atom_id res chain seq x y z
N MET A 1 33.80 24.04 28.92
CA MET A 1 34.12 22.62 28.65
C MET A 1 32.87 21.79 28.97
N ARG A 2 32.37 21.05 27.97
CA ARG A 2 31.50 19.84 27.92
C ARG A 2 30.65 19.49 29.17
N ALA A 3 29.38 19.07 29.12
CA ALA A 3 28.56 18.37 28.12
C ALA A 3 27.07 18.66 28.45
N GLY A 4 26.12 18.81 27.53
CA GLY A 4 25.78 17.88 26.45
C GLY A 4 24.61 16.98 26.89
N ARG A 5 23.37 17.48 26.86
CA ARG A 5 22.15 16.65 26.84
C ARG A 5 21.51 16.78 25.45
N LEU A 6 21.95 15.92 24.54
CA LEU A 6 21.27 15.66 23.28
C LEU A 6 20.13 14.69 23.57
N ILE A 7 18.90 15.19 23.63
CA ILE A 7 17.72 14.35 23.42
C ILE A 7 17.66 14.13 21.92
N ALA A 8 18.33 13.10 21.44
CA ALA A 8 18.14 12.59 20.09
C ALA A 8 16.79 11.86 20.06
N ALA A 9 15.71 12.61 19.86
CA ALA A 9 14.46 12.04 19.37
C ALA A 9 14.66 11.73 17.88
N LEU A 10 15.32 10.62 17.59
CA LEU A 10 15.41 10.08 16.24
C LEU A 10 14.10 9.33 15.92
N LEU A 11 13.02 10.09 15.74
CA LEU A 11 11.78 9.58 15.16
C LEU A 11 11.94 9.54 13.64
N LEU A 12 12.77 8.64 13.13
CA LEU A 12 12.69 8.20 11.73
C LEU A 12 11.63 7.09 11.63
N GLY A 13 10.39 7.48 11.92
CA GLY A 13 9.20 6.66 11.70
C GLY A 13 8.49 7.09 10.43
N LEU A 14 9.14 6.97 9.27
CA LEU A 14 8.43 7.01 7.98
C LEU A 14 7.87 5.62 7.69
N TRP A 15 6.85 5.24 8.45
CA TRP A 15 6.02 4.07 8.18
C TRP A 15 4.90 4.48 7.24
N THR A 16 5.17 4.55 5.94
CA THR A 16 4.10 4.77 4.95
C THR A 16 3.35 3.45 4.73
N GLY A 17 2.09 3.44 5.15
CA GLY A 17 1.13 2.34 4.94
C GLY A 17 0.75 2.16 3.47
N ALA A 18 0.26 0.97 3.13
CA ALA A 18 0.14 0.43 1.78
C ALA A 18 -0.84 1.18 0.84
N ALA A 19 -0.27 1.78 -0.19
CA ALA A 19 -0.34 1.34 -1.58
C ALA A 19 -1.64 1.32 -2.43
N LEU A 20 -2.85 1.40 -1.89
CA LEU A 20 -4.08 1.73 -2.66
C LEU A 20 -5.14 2.45 -1.79
N ALA A 21 -4.82 2.72 -0.52
CA ALA A 21 -5.72 3.26 0.50
C ALA A 21 -5.71 4.81 0.62
N ASP A 22 -4.79 5.46 -0.10
CA ASP A 22 -4.57 6.90 -0.09
C ASP A 22 -5.19 7.53 -1.35
N PRO A 23 -6.03 8.58 -1.23
CA PRO A 23 -6.57 9.33 -2.37
C PRO A 23 -5.50 9.76 -3.39
N ALA A 24 -4.28 10.08 -2.94
CA ALA A 24 -3.17 10.42 -3.82
C ALA A 24 -2.69 9.21 -4.65
N VAL A 25 -2.69 8.01 -4.07
CA VAL A 25 -2.40 6.77 -4.82
C VAL A 25 -3.48 6.53 -5.87
N LEU A 26 -4.75 6.64 -5.49
CA LEU A 26 -5.87 6.45 -6.43
C LEU A 26 -5.77 7.43 -7.61
N ALA A 27 -5.46 8.69 -7.35
CA ALA A 27 -5.27 9.69 -8.39
C ALA A 27 -4.12 9.31 -9.34
N ALA A 28 -2.97 8.88 -8.81
CA ALA A 28 -1.83 8.45 -9.61
C ALA A 28 -2.14 7.20 -10.46
N VAL A 29 -2.84 6.21 -9.89
CA VAL A 29 -3.28 5.01 -10.62
C VAL A 29 -4.30 5.36 -11.69
N ASN A 30 -5.24 6.26 -11.41
CA ASN A 30 -6.23 6.70 -12.38
C ASN A 30 -5.61 7.52 -13.53
N ALA A 31 -4.55 8.28 -13.28
CA ALA A 31 -3.78 8.92 -14.35
C ALA A 31 -3.14 7.87 -15.28
N LEU A 32 -2.49 6.84 -14.73
CA LEU A 32 -1.94 5.72 -15.50
C LEU A 32 -3.02 4.96 -16.29
N ARG A 33 -4.21 4.80 -15.71
CA ARG A 33 -5.35 4.16 -16.37
C ARG A 33 -5.89 5.00 -17.53
N ALA A 34 -5.96 6.32 -17.36
CA ALA A 34 -6.36 7.24 -18.42
C ALA A 34 -5.40 7.19 -19.62
N GLU A 35 -4.08 7.19 -19.37
CA GLU A 35 -3.05 7.01 -20.41
C GLU A 35 -3.21 5.70 -21.19
N ALA A 36 -3.72 4.65 -20.53
CA ALA A 36 -3.96 3.34 -21.12
C ALA A 36 -5.40 3.16 -21.67
N GLY A 37 -6.22 4.20 -21.72
CA GLY A 37 -7.61 4.11 -22.19
C GLY A 37 -8.52 3.25 -21.29
N ARG A 38 -8.18 3.14 -20.01
CA ARG A 38 -8.94 2.37 -19.01
C ARG A 38 -9.85 3.27 -18.17
N PRO A 39 -11.07 2.81 -17.80
CA PRO A 39 -11.95 3.56 -16.91
C PRO A 39 -11.31 3.80 -15.54
N ALA A 40 -11.56 4.97 -14.95
CA ALA A 40 -11.11 5.30 -13.61
C ALA A 40 -11.68 4.33 -12.56
N LEU A 41 -10.87 4.01 -11.55
CA LEU A 41 -11.29 3.31 -10.35
C LEU A 41 -11.94 4.30 -9.38
N ALA A 42 -12.89 3.81 -8.58
CA ALA A 42 -13.52 4.55 -7.50
C ALA A 42 -12.83 4.25 -6.16
N TYR A 43 -12.77 5.25 -5.28
CA TYR A 43 -12.28 5.06 -3.92
C TYR A 43 -13.23 4.17 -3.11
N SER A 44 -12.67 3.37 -2.22
CA SER A 44 -13.43 2.53 -1.28
C SER A 44 -12.78 2.63 0.10
N GLU A 45 -13.46 3.31 1.02
CA GLU A 45 -13.02 3.43 2.43
C GLU A 45 -12.80 2.05 3.07
N ARG A 46 -13.63 1.07 2.70
CA ARG A 46 -13.52 -0.30 3.20
C ARG A 46 -12.24 -0.98 2.73
N LEU A 47 -11.90 -0.88 1.44
CA LEU A 47 -10.65 -1.42 0.92
C LEU A 47 -9.44 -0.69 1.49
N ALA A 48 -9.56 0.63 1.70
CA ALA A 48 -8.52 1.42 2.32
C ALA A 48 -8.21 0.91 3.74
N ALA A 49 -9.23 0.68 4.57
CA ALA A 49 -9.07 0.13 5.92
C ALA A 49 -8.46 -1.29 5.91
N ILE A 50 -8.86 -2.15 4.96
CA ILE A 50 -8.30 -3.51 4.81
C ILE A 50 -6.80 -3.45 4.44
N ALA A 51 -6.43 -2.61 3.46
CA ALA A 51 -5.05 -2.47 3.01
C ALA A 51 -4.14 -1.85 4.10
N ASP A 52 -4.64 -0.83 4.81
CA ASP A 52 -3.96 -0.21 5.94
C ASP A 52 -3.73 -1.21 7.09
N GLY A 53 -4.71 -2.07 7.39
CA GLY A 53 -4.55 -3.18 8.34
C GLY A 53 -3.41 -4.14 7.95
N HIS A 54 -3.34 -4.55 6.68
CA HIS A 54 -2.27 -5.43 6.18
C HIS A 54 -0.89 -4.75 6.20
N ALA A 55 -0.84 -3.45 5.86
CA ALA A 55 0.38 -2.66 5.93
C ALA A 55 0.94 -2.58 7.35
N ARG A 56 0.06 -2.31 8.33
CA ARG A 56 0.42 -2.28 9.75
C ARG A 56 0.85 -3.65 10.26
N ASP A 57 0.20 -4.73 9.82
CA ASP A 57 0.60 -6.09 10.16
C ASP A 57 2.02 -6.41 9.66
N MET A 58 2.29 -6.15 8.37
CA MET A 58 3.63 -6.28 7.78
C MET A 58 4.67 -5.47 8.56
N GLY A 59 4.33 -4.24 8.92
CA GLY A 59 5.24 -3.36 9.65
C GLY A 59 5.50 -3.82 11.09
N ALA A 60 4.45 -4.11 11.85
CA ALA A 60 4.53 -4.50 13.25
C ALA A 60 5.22 -5.86 13.46
N ARG A 61 5.11 -6.76 12.47
CA ARG A 61 5.68 -8.12 12.52
C ARG A 61 6.95 -8.25 11.69
N SER A 62 7.44 -7.17 11.10
CA SER A 62 8.70 -7.12 10.33
C SER A 62 8.79 -8.13 9.19
N PHE A 63 7.71 -8.26 8.40
CA PHE A 63 7.69 -9.10 7.20
C PHE A 63 7.19 -8.32 5.99
N PHE A 64 7.32 -8.91 4.80
CA PHE A 64 6.76 -8.35 3.56
C PHE A 64 6.28 -9.48 2.67
N SER A 65 4.96 -9.62 2.61
CA SER A 65 4.29 -10.74 1.96
C SER A 65 2.85 -10.37 1.66
N HIS A 66 2.27 -11.01 0.64
CA HIS A 66 0.83 -10.97 0.40
C HIS A 66 0.03 -11.74 1.46
N ARG A 67 0.67 -12.62 2.22
CA ARG A 67 0.06 -13.37 3.33
C ARG A 67 0.28 -12.62 4.63
N GLY A 68 -0.78 -12.40 5.40
CA GLY A 68 -0.73 -11.79 6.73
C GLY A 68 -0.03 -12.68 7.75
N SER A 69 0.34 -12.12 8.91
CA SER A 69 0.98 -12.86 10.01
C SER A 69 0.07 -13.93 10.62
N ASP A 70 -1.25 -13.75 10.49
CA ASP A 70 -2.28 -14.74 10.82
C ASP A 70 -2.45 -15.84 9.75
N GLY A 71 -1.59 -15.82 8.72
CA GLY A 71 -1.71 -16.71 7.58
C GLY A 71 -2.80 -16.33 6.60
N SER A 72 -3.44 -15.15 6.70
CA SER A 72 -4.53 -14.78 5.79
C SER A 72 -4.05 -14.34 4.41
N ASP A 73 -4.78 -14.72 3.36
CA ASP A 73 -4.64 -14.11 2.03
C ASP A 73 -5.53 -12.86 1.87
N LEU A 74 -5.33 -12.15 0.75
CA LEU A 74 -6.09 -10.95 0.38
C LEU A 74 -7.61 -11.18 0.39
N GLY A 75 -8.07 -12.32 -0.12
CA GLY A 75 -9.48 -12.64 -0.19
C GLY A 75 -10.10 -12.85 1.19
N GLN A 76 -9.38 -13.52 2.08
CA GLN A 76 -9.76 -13.68 3.48
C GLN A 76 -9.80 -12.32 4.19
N ARG A 77 -8.79 -11.46 4.01
CA ARG A 77 -8.80 -10.09 4.56
C ARG A 77 -9.98 -9.28 4.04
N ALA A 78 -10.27 -9.34 2.75
CA ALA A 78 -11.40 -8.64 2.14
C ALA A 78 -12.75 -9.12 2.68
N ARG A 79 -12.96 -10.44 2.78
CA ARG A 79 -14.19 -11.00 3.36
C ARG A 79 -14.38 -10.63 4.82
N ARG A 80 -13.31 -10.69 5.64
CA ARG A 80 -13.36 -10.26 7.05
C ARG A 80 -13.67 -8.78 7.20
N GLY A 81 -13.15 -7.94 6.31
CA GLY A 81 -13.49 -6.52 6.23
C GLY A 81 -14.88 -6.24 5.63
N GLY A 82 -15.67 -7.26 5.30
CA GLY A 82 -17.01 -7.11 4.73
C GLY A 82 -17.03 -6.63 3.28
N TYR A 83 -15.93 -6.80 2.52
CA TYR A 83 -15.86 -6.41 1.12
C TYR A 83 -16.22 -7.59 0.20
N ARG A 84 -17.24 -7.42 -0.62
CA ARG A 84 -17.66 -8.39 -1.64
C ARG A 84 -16.97 -8.05 -2.96
N TYR A 85 -16.41 -9.04 -3.62
CA TYR A 85 -15.66 -8.85 -4.86
C TYR A 85 -15.87 -10.04 -5.81
N CYS A 86 -15.85 -9.78 -7.11
CA CYS A 86 -15.75 -10.83 -8.14
C CYS A 86 -14.29 -11.10 -8.52
N PHE A 87 -13.47 -10.05 -8.49
CA PHE A 87 -12.03 -10.10 -8.70
C PHE A 87 -11.36 -9.12 -7.72
N ILE A 88 -10.19 -9.49 -7.20
CA ILE A 88 -9.40 -8.65 -6.31
C ILE A 88 -7.91 -8.94 -6.54
N ALA A 89 -7.10 -7.89 -6.49
CA ALA A 89 -5.66 -7.96 -6.62
C ALA A 89 -4.99 -6.99 -5.64
N GLU A 90 -3.74 -7.25 -5.30
CA GLU A 90 -2.98 -6.47 -4.33
C GLU A 90 -1.60 -6.14 -4.88
N ASN A 91 -1.23 -4.87 -4.77
CA ASN A 91 0.14 -4.40 -4.91
C ASN A 91 0.63 -3.97 -3.53
N ILE A 92 1.84 -4.41 -3.14
CA ILE A 92 2.52 -3.99 -1.92
C ILE A 92 3.85 -3.33 -2.27
N ALA A 93 4.32 -2.41 -1.43
CA ALA A 93 5.59 -1.72 -1.60
C ALA A 93 6.26 -1.52 -0.23
N ARG A 94 7.59 -1.43 -0.24
CA ARG A 94 8.43 -1.22 0.95
C ARG A 94 9.78 -0.64 0.53
N GLY A 95 10.21 0.42 1.21
CA GLY A 95 11.54 1.02 1.05
C GLY A 95 11.63 2.14 0.01
N GLN A 96 10.56 2.45 -0.71
CA GLN A 96 10.50 3.61 -1.62
C GLN A 96 10.36 4.91 -0.81
N PRO A 97 11.02 6.01 -1.25
CA PRO A 97 11.08 7.26 -0.48
C PRO A 97 9.78 8.07 -0.53
N ASP A 98 8.98 7.90 -1.58
CA ASP A 98 7.75 8.68 -1.79
C ASP A 98 6.74 7.90 -2.67
N LEU A 99 5.53 8.45 -2.78
CA LEU A 99 4.44 7.88 -3.57
C LEU A 99 4.79 7.73 -5.06
N ARG A 100 5.50 8.71 -5.64
CA ARG A 100 5.87 8.68 -7.07
C ARG A 100 6.79 7.50 -7.34
N ALA A 101 7.76 7.24 -6.45
CA ALA A 101 8.66 6.10 -6.53
C ALA A 101 7.91 4.77 -6.37
N VAL A 102 6.91 4.70 -5.49
CA VAL A 102 6.05 3.51 -5.33
C VAL A 102 5.27 3.20 -6.61
N VAL A 103 4.50 4.17 -7.13
CA VAL A 103 3.67 3.97 -8.32
C VAL A 103 4.54 3.69 -9.55
N GLY A 104 5.68 4.37 -9.68
CA GLY A 104 6.66 4.11 -10.73
C GLY A 104 7.22 2.69 -10.67
N ALA A 105 7.56 2.19 -9.48
CA ALA A 105 8.04 0.82 -9.29
C ALA A 105 6.99 -0.23 -9.69
N TRP A 106 5.71 -0.03 -9.36
CA TRP A 106 4.66 -0.92 -9.84
C TRP A 106 4.43 -0.82 -11.34
N ALA A 107 4.43 0.39 -11.90
CA ALA A 107 4.20 0.61 -13.32
C ALA A 107 5.29 -0.03 -14.20
N GLY A 108 6.53 -0.09 -13.70
CA GLY A 108 7.66 -0.76 -14.33
C GLY A 108 7.73 -2.27 -14.11
N SER A 109 6.89 -2.84 -13.24
CA SER A 109 6.87 -4.28 -12.94
C SER A 109 5.69 -4.96 -13.65
N PRO A 110 5.89 -5.93 -14.56
CA PRO A 110 4.79 -6.55 -15.31
C PRO A 110 3.69 -7.14 -14.42
N GLY A 111 4.05 -7.75 -13.29
CA GLY A 111 3.09 -8.30 -12.34
C GLY A 111 2.19 -7.23 -11.71
N HIS A 112 2.80 -6.18 -11.15
CA HIS A 112 2.08 -5.10 -10.48
C HIS A 112 1.32 -4.21 -11.47
N ARG A 113 1.88 -3.96 -12.66
CA ARG A 113 1.25 -3.18 -13.73
C ARG A 113 -0.06 -3.79 -14.18
N ARG A 114 -0.13 -5.13 -14.33
CA ARG A 114 -1.37 -5.83 -14.69
C ARG A 114 -2.49 -5.60 -13.66
N ASN A 115 -2.17 -5.42 -12.39
CA ASN A 115 -3.19 -5.14 -11.37
C ASN A 115 -3.77 -3.72 -11.48
N MET A 116 -3.05 -2.79 -12.13
CA MET A 116 -3.47 -1.40 -12.27
C MET A 116 -4.22 -1.11 -13.59
N LEU A 117 -4.15 -2.00 -14.59
CA LEU A 117 -4.65 -1.78 -15.96
C LEU A 117 -5.71 -2.78 -16.38
#